data_AF-A0A8T7ACI2-F1
#
_entry.id   AF-A0A8T7ACI2-F1
#
_cell.length_a   1.000
_cell.length_b   1.000
_cell.length_c   1.000
_cell.angle_alpha   90.00
_cell.angle_beta   90.00
_cell.angle_gamma   90.00
#
_symmetry.space_group_name_H-M   'P 1'
#
loop_
_entity.id
_entity.type
_entity.pdbx_description
1 polymer ?
#
loop_
_entity_poly.entity_id
_entity_poly.type
_entity_poly.pdbx_seq_one_letter_code
_entity_poly.pdbx_strand_id
1 'polypeptide(L)'
;MIKYLARSVALFSLLLAFYSSAVFAGQAELYWIEPGAEHRIMSSEWNGDLWSAPRMVYSSENSLTSLAMVTDLDGAKLMVWSERFKARVVLMKMQRAPNATRWANAALFSDLGNENMGTSMVVDRLNRIWLFWSADLGELADVYLVRRSKQGWSEPERVHGSNQVPDIRPQVELDQDGNVLVNWQSYSMVAGRYLTSNRVFKLENPLQNGYKSGTREQVEMSIGNIALPEFLPNNVVALAHYPFNRLRQAERLDFNRRTAP
;
A
#
# COMPACT_ATOMS: atom_id res chain seq x y z
N MET A 1 -56.32 26.99 -27.50
CA MET A 1 -56.46 26.12 -26.32
C MET A 1 -55.78 24.79 -26.67
N ILE A 2 -54.57 24.56 -26.11
CA ILE A 2 -53.86 23.26 -25.91
C ILE A 2 -53.64 22.41 -27.21
N LYS A 3 -52.54 22.49 -27.98
CA LYS A 3 -51.12 22.09 -27.77
C LYS A 3 -50.90 20.70 -27.12
N TYR A 4 -50.06 19.90 -27.79
CA TYR A 4 -49.43 18.62 -27.42
C TYR A 4 -50.15 17.32 -27.83
N LEU A 5 -49.55 16.57 -28.76
CA LEU A 5 -49.07 15.23 -28.44
C LEU A 5 -47.80 14.93 -29.27
N ALA A 6 -46.73 14.65 -28.55
CA ALA A 6 -45.36 14.58 -29.02
C ALA A 6 -45.03 13.22 -29.64
N ARG A 7 -44.14 13.24 -30.64
CA ARG A 7 -43.50 12.07 -31.23
C ARG A 7 -42.61 11.38 -30.20
N SER A 8 -42.91 10.14 -29.84
CA SER A 8 -41.98 9.26 -29.12
C SER A 8 -41.00 8.64 -30.13
N VAL A 9 -39.86 9.30 -30.32
CA VAL A 9 -38.66 8.67 -30.88
C VAL A 9 -37.81 8.24 -29.68
N ALA A 10 -37.87 6.96 -29.34
CA ALA A 10 -36.96 6.37 -28.37
C ALA A 10 -35.57 6.26 -29.00
N LEU A 11 -34.73 7.28 -28.81
CA LEU A 11 -33.29 7.18 -29.05
C LEU A 11 -32.71 6.33 -27.91
N PHE A 12 -32.55 5.03 -28.15
CA PHE A 12 -31.73 4.17 -27.31
C PHE A 12 -30.26 4.52 -27.61
N SER A 13 -29.70 5.47 -26.86
CA SER A 13 -28.27 5.73 -26.85
C SER A 13 -27.57 4.56 -26.16
N LEU A 14 -27.22 3.55 -26.96
CA LEU A 14 -26.33 2.47 -26.54
C LEU A 14 -24.92 3.05 -26.37
N LEU A 15 -24.63 3.56 -25.17
CA LEU A 15 -23.26 3.84 -24.74
C LEU A 15 -22.54 2.51 -24.57
N LEU A 16 -22.08 1.93 -25.69
CA LEU A 16 -20.97 0.99 -25.69
C LEU A 16 -19.75 1.77 -25.23
N ALA A 17 -19.55 1.85 -23.92
CA ALA A 17 -18.24 2.12 -23.37
C ALA A 17 -17.35 0.99 -23.88
N PHE A 18 -16.63 1.28 -24.96
CA PHE A 18 -15.44 0.52 -25.32
C PHE A 18 -14.49 0.68 -24.13
N TYR A 19 -14.61 -0.22 -23.14
CA TYR A 19 -13.49 -0.55 -22.28
C TYR A 19 -12.45 -1.10 -23.22
N SER A 20 -11.60 -0.20 -23.69
CA SER A 20 -10.31 -0.53 -24.25
C SER A 20 -9.63 -1.43 -23.23
N SER A 21 -9.72 -2.74 -23.47
CA SER A 21 -8.81 -3.73 -22.92
C SER A 21 -7.46 -3.58 -23.65
N ALA A 22 -6.96 -2.35 -23.77
CA ALA A 22 -5.54 -2.10 -23.92
C ALA A 22 -4.93 -2.56 -22.59
N VAL A 23 -4.56 -3.83 -22.62
CA VAL A 23 -3.85 -4.58 -21.61
C VAL A 23 -2.83 -3.65 -20.94
N PHE A 24 -3.04 -3.37 -19.65
CA PHE A 24 -2.06 -2.73 -18.74
C PHE A 24 -0.86 -3.67 -18.50
N ALA A 25 -0.33 -4.29 -19.56
CA ALA A 25 0.84 -5.14 -19.48
C ALA A 25 2.03 -4.24 -19.15
N GLY A 26 2.52 -4.35 -17.92
CA GLY A 26 3.88 -3.93 -17.60
C GLY A 26 4.07 -2.50 -17.11
N GLN A 27 3.11 -1.85 -16.45
CA GLN A 27 3.43 -0.68 -15.62
C GLN A 27 3.59 -1.09 -14.15
N ALA A 28 4.83 -1.06 -13.68
CA ALA A 28 5.18 -1.23 -12.28
C ALA A 28 6.05 -0.06 -11.83
N GLU A 29 5.96 0.29 -10.56
CA GLU A 29 6.87 1.26 -9.96
C GLU A 29 7.68 0.56 -8.88
N LEU A 30 8.95 0.87 -8.82
CA LEU A 30 9.85 0.40 -7.79
C LEU A 30 10.23 1.57 -6.92
N TYR A 31 10.15 1.39 -5.61
CA TYR A 31 10.61 2.35 -4.62
C TYR A 31 11.57 1.66 -3.67
N TRP A 32 12.63 2.34 -3.25
CA TRP A 32 13.56 1.76 -2.26
C TRP A 32 14.16 2.84 -1.39
N ILE A 33 14.63 2.43 -0.21
CA ILE A 33 15.42 3.27 0.67
C ILE A 33 16.89 2.98 0.42
N GLU A 34 17.63 4.02 0.04
CA GLU A 34 19.07 3.98 -0.15
C GLU A 34 19.76 4.64 1.06
N PRO A 35 20.56 3.90 1.86
CA PRO A 35 21.33 4.48 2.94
C PRO A 35 22.52 5.29 2.42
N GLY A 36 22.97 6.28 3.20
CA GLY A 36 24.10 7.13 2.84
C GLY A 36 24.34 8.22 3.89
N ALA A 37 25.13 9.24 3.53
CA ALA A 37 25.25 10.46 4.33
C ALA A 37 23.88 11.13 4.51
N GLU A 38 23.08 11.11 3.44
CA GLU A 38 21.63 11.27 3.50
C GLU A 38 20.97 9.94 3.13
N HIS A 39 19.92 9.58 3.86
CA HIS A 39 19.04 8.50 3.46
C HIS A 39 18.07 9.03 2.40
N ARG A 40 17.85 8.24 1.35
CA ARG A 40 17.04 8.66 0.21
C ARG A 40 15.95 7.66 -0.07
N ILE A 41 14.75 8.14 -0.39
CA ILE A 41 13.73 7.33 -1.05
C ILE A 41 13.91 7.55 -2.54
N MET A 42 14.18 6.46 -3.24
CA MET A 42 14.42 6.44 -4.68
C MET A 42 13.25 5.77 -5.38
N SER A 43 13.12 6.00 -6.69
CA SER A 43 12.13 5.31 -7.51
C SER A 43 12.60 5.03 -8.92
N SER A 44 11.97 4.05 -9.55
CA SER A 44 12.12 3.72 -10.97
C SER A 44 10.79 3.16 -11.50
N GLU A 45 10.51 3.36 -12.78
CA GLU A 45 9.28 2.94 -13.43
C GLU A 45 9.60 1.88 -14.50
N TRP A 46 8.86 0.78 -14.48
CA TRP A 46 8.86 -0.24 -15.53
C TRP A 46 7.87 0.15 -16.60
N ASN A 47 8.30 0.14 -17.87
CA ASN A 47 7.47 0.49 -19.01
C ASN A 47 6.99 -0.71 -19.83
N GLY A 48 7.28 -1.93 -19.39
CA GLY A 48 7.02 -3.17 -20.11
C GLY A 48 8.29 -3.89 -20.55
N ASP A 49 9.38 -3.15 -20.78
CA ASP A 49 10.64 -3.68 -21.32
C ASP A 49 11.86 -3.33 -20.47
N LEU A 50 11.90 -2.11 -19.91
CA LEU A 50 13.04 -1.59 -19.16
C LEU A 50 12.58 -0.77 -17.96
N TRP A 51 13.43 -0.78 -16.92
CA TRP A 51 13.34 0.13 -15.80
C TRP A 51 13.91 1.49 -16.18
N SER A 52 13.21 2.56 -15.82
CA SER A 52 13.74 3.92 -15.95
C SER A 52 14.98 4.11 -15.07
N ALA A 53 15.79 5.13 -15.38
CA ALA A 53 16.87 5.54 -14.48
C ALA A 53 16.31 5.86 -13.07
N PRO A 54 17.05 5.54 -11.99
CA PRO A 54 16.70 5.93 -10.64
C PRO A 54 16.46 7.43 -10.50
N ARG A 55 15.36 7.81 -9.86
CA ARG A 55 15.05 9.19 -9.50
C ARG A 55 14.83 9.32 -8.00
N MET A 56 15.41 10.35 -7.40
CA MET A 56 15.20 10.67 -6.00
C MET A 56 13.78 11.24 -5.79
N VAL A 57 13.08 10.71 -4.79
CA VAL A 57 11.74 11.15 -4.37
C VAL A 57 11.84 12.02 -3.12
N TYR A 58 12.69 11.62 -2.18
CA TYR A 58 12.87 12.27 -0.89
C TYR A 58 14.28 12.02 -0.36
N SER A 59 14.84 12.96 0.41
CA SER A 59 16.07 12.76 1.17
C SER A 59 15.95 13.37 2.57
N SER A 60 16.71 12.79 3.50
CA SER A 60 16.82 13.27 4.88
C SER A 60 18.17 12.83 5.45
N GLU A 61 18.71 13.61 6.37
CA GLU A 61 19.86 13.19 7.20
C GLU A 61 19.44 12.10 8.21
N ASN A 62 18.15 11.97 8.50
CA ASN A 62 17.61 10.96 9.41
C ASN A 62 17.52 9.58 8.74
N SER A 63 17.64 8.53 9.56
CA SER A 63 17.40 7.17 9.08
C SER A 63 15.95 6.96 8.66
N LEU A 64 15.77 6.38 7.48
CA LEU A 64 14.47 6.01 6.91
C LEU A 64 14.28 4.49 6.96
N THR A 65 13.06 4.03 7.25
CA THR A 65 12.71 2.60 7.22
C THR A 65 11.23 2.40 6.92
N SER A 66 10.78 1.14 6.81
CA SER A 66 9.37 0.75 6.78
C SER A 66 8.54 1.53 5.76
N LEU A 67 8.91 1.43 4.48
CA LEU A 67 8.21 2.06 3.38
C LEU A 67 6.96 1.27 2.98
N ALA A 68 5.83 1.94 2.86
CA ALA A 68 4.58 1.43 2.30
C ALA A 68 3.98 2.41 1.29
N MET A 69 3.26 1.89 0.31
CA MET A 69 2.59 2.69 -0.71
C MET A 69 1.28 2.03 -1.15
N VAL A 70 0.31 2.88 -1.52
CA VAL A 70 -0.89 2.48 -2.24
C VAL A 70 -1.24 3.49 -3.34
N THR A 71 -2.02 3.05 -4.30
CA THR A 71 -2.77 3.88 -5.26
C THR A 71 -4.26 3.62 -5.07
N ASP A 72 -5.00 4.68 -4.75
CA ASP A 72 -6.44 4.58 -4.58
C ASP A 72 -7.17 4.37 -5.93
N LEU A 73 -8.47 4.08 -5.88
CA LEU A 73 -9.27 3.80 -7.07
C LEU A 73 -9.44 5.03 -7.99
N ASP A 74 -9.14 6.23 -7.48
CA ASP A 74 -9.14 7.49 -8.24
C ASP A 74 -7.75 7.78 -8.86
N GLY A 75 -6.75 6.92 -8.60
CA GLY A 75 -5.39 7.04 -9.11
C GLY A 75 -4.47 7.93 -8.27
N ALA A 76 -4.91 8.41 -7.11
CA ALA A 76 -4.05 9.16 -6.20
C ALA A 76 -3.15 8.19 -5.41
N LYS A 77 -1.91 8.60 -5.14
CA LYS A 77 -0.94 7.78 -4.42
C LYS A 77 -0.67 8.33 -3.04
N LEU A 78 -0.44 7.41 -2.10
CA LEU A 78 0.00 7.72 -0.76
C LEU A 78 1.22 6.85 -0.46
N MET A 79 2.31 7.50 -0.07
CA MET A 79 3.52 6.87 0.45
C MET A 79 3.61 7.18 1.95
N VAL A 80 3.95 6.18 2.75
CA VAL A 80 4.23 6.32 4.18
C VAL A 80 5.53 5.63 4.51
N TRP A 81 6.38 6.26 5.32
CA TRP A 81 7.62 5.67 5.82
C TRP A 81 7.85 6.04 7.28
N SER A 82 8.73 5.30 7.92
CA SER A 82 9.24 5.61 9.25
C SER A 82 10.52 6.43 9.15
N GLU A 83 10.62 7.50 9.93
CA GLU A 83 11.80 8.36 9.99
C GLU A 83 12.23 8.60 11.44
N ARG A 84 13.53 8.45 11.70
CA ARG A 84 14.09 8.59 13.05
C ARG A 84 14.48 10.04 13.33
N PHE A 85 13.71 10.72 14.17
CA PHE A 85 14.04 12.04 14.70
C PHE A 85 14.55 11.92 16.13
N LYS A 86 15.88 12.08 16.31
CA LYS A 86 16.54 11.91 17.61
C LYS A 86 16.21 10.52 18.22
N ALA A 87 15.60 10.49 19.40
CA ALA A 87 15.21 9.27 20.09
C ALA A 87 13.87 8.69 19.64
N ARG A 88 13.13 9.36 18.74
CA ARG A 88 11.80 8.91 18.29
C ARG A 88 11.84 8.42 16.85
N VAL A 89 10.96 7.49 16.50
CA VAL A 89 10.64 7.13 15.12
C VAL A 89 9.20 7.51 14.84
N VAL A 90 8.97 8.39 13.86
CA VAL A 90 7.64 8.88 13.48
C VAL A 90 7.27 8.33 12.11
N LEU A 91 5.98 8.35 11.79
CA LEU A 91 5.51 8.12 10.43
C LEU A 91 5.45 9.44 9.68
N MET A 92 6.03 9.46 8.50
CA MET A 92 5.97 10.54 7.53
C MET A 92 5.15 10.08 6.33
N LYS A 93 4.56 11.04 5.60
CA LYS A 93 3.80 10.76 4.38
C LYS A 93 4.11 11.73 3.25
N MET A 94 3.90 11.26 2.03
CA MET A 94 3.78 12.08 0.81
C MET A 94 2.57 11.62 0.00
N GLN A 95 1.96 12.55 -0.71
CA GLN A 95 0.80 12.29 -1.57
C GLN A 95 1.08 12.73 -3.00
N ARG A 96 0.58 11.98 -3.96
CA ARG A 96 0.62 12.34 -5.39
C ARG A 96 -0.79 12.32 -5.93
N ALA A 97 -1.27 13.46 -6.41
CA ALA A 97 -2.60 13.55 -7.03
C ALA A 97 -2.65 12.69 -8.31
N PRO A 98 -3.85 12.27 -8.77
CA PRO A 98 -4.00 11.58 -10.04
C PRO A 98 -3.36 12.37 -11.17
N ASN A 99 -2.60 11.69 -12.04
CA ASN A 99 -1.86 12.27 -13.18
C ASN A 99 -0.77 13.31 -12.82
N ALA A 100 -0.51 13.58 -11.54
CA ALA A 100 0.58 14.45 -11.14
C ALA A 100 1.94 13.74 -11.33
N THR A 101 2.91 14.47 -11.86
CA THR A 101 4.28 13.96 -12.04
C THR A 101 5.15 14.14 -10.79
N ARG A 102 4.73 14.98 -9.85
CA ARG A 102 5.46 15.31 -8.62
C ARG A 102 4.68 14.89 -7.38
N TRP A 103 5.40 14.43 -6.37
CA TRP A 103 4.87 14.25 -5.03
C TRP A 103 4.73 15.60 -4.32
N ALA A 104 3.74 15.72 -3.45
CA ALA A 104 3.66 16.80 -2.48
C ALA A 104 4.81 16.69 -1.46
N ASN A 105 5.08 17.78 -0.74
CA ASN A 105 6.10 17.80 0.32
C ASN A 105 5.81 16.74 1.40
N ALA A 106 6.88 16.21 1.99
CA ALA A 106 6.80 15.33 3.14
C ALA A 106 6.11 16.04 4.31
N ALA A 107 5.22 15.32 4.99
CA ALA A 107 4.53 15.80 6.17
C ALA A 107 4.47 14.72 7.24
N LEU A 108 4.47 15.13 8.52
CA LEU A 108 4.21 14.22 9.63
C LEU A 108 2.85 13.55 9.44
N PHE A 109 2.82 12.23 9.55
CA PHE A 109 1.60 11.44 9.55
C PHE A 109 1.16 11.09 10.96
N SER A 110 2.08 10.51 11.75
CA SER A 110 1.81 10.11 13.13
C SER A 110 3.11 10.12 13.93
N ASP A 111 3.04 10.60 15.16
CA ASP A 111 4.09 10.48 16.16
C ASP A 111 3.58 9.71 17.39
N LEU A 112 2.73 8.71 17.19
CA LEU A 112 2.19 7.91 18.30
C LEU A 112 3.31 7.18 19.04
N GLY A 113 3.51 7.49 20.32
CA GLY A 113 4.55 6.85 21.13
C GLY A 113 5.99 7.21 20.75
N ASN A 114 6.92 6.31 21.05
CA ASN A 114 8.35 6.49 20.86
C ASN A 114 8.83 5.94 19.52
N GLU A 115 8.32 4.79 19.08
CA GLU A 115 8.74 4.16 17.83
C GLU A 115 7.55 3.76 16.98
N ASN A 116 7.50 4.19 15.72
CA ASN A 116 6.50 3.81 14.74
C ASN A 116 7.17 3.11 13.56
N MET A 117 6.93 1.81 13.37
CA MET A 117 7.65 0.97 12.41
C MET A 117 6.76 -0.07 11.73
N GLY A 118 7.28 -0.75 10.70
CA GLY A 118 6.62 -1.88 10.07
C GLY A 118 5.32 -1.51 9.36
N THR A 119 5.30 -0.38 8.65
CA THR A 119 4.08 0.08 7.97
C THR A 119 3.62 -0.91 6.89
N SER A 120 2.30 -1.03 6.74
CA SER A 120 1.67 -1.81 5.67
C SER A 120 0.33 -1.19 5.32
N MET A 121 -0.04 -1.22 4.03
CA MET A 121 -1.19 -0.49 3.53
C MET A 121 -1.98 -1.25 2.47
N VAL A 122 -3.29 -1.01 2.43
CA VAL A 122 -4.16 -1.50 1.37
C VAL A 122 -5.27 -0.49 1.06
N VAL A 123 -5.79 -0.51 -0.17
CA VAL A 123 -7.01 0.20 -0.56
C VAL A 123 -8.12 -0.82 -0.67
N ASP A 124 -9.19 -0.65 0.10
CA ASP A 124 -10.32 -1.56 0.04
C ASP A 124 -11.27 -1.25 -1.13
N ARG A 125 -12.27 -2.11 -1.32
CA ARG A 125 -13.23 -2.02 -2.43
C ARG A 125 -14.14 -0.78 -2.37
N LEU A 126 -14.20 -0.10 -1.22
CA LEU A 126 -14.94 1.15 -1.02
C LEU A 126 -14.06 2.38 -1.18
N ASN A 127 -12.85 2.20 -1.74
CA ASN A 127 -11.83 3.22 -1.90
C ASN A 127 -11.33 3.81 -0.56
N ARG A 128 -11.37 3.03 0.52
CA ARG A 128 -10.79 3.46 1.80
C ARG A 128 -9.37 2.97 1.89
N ILE A 129 -8.47 3.83 2.37
CA ILE A 129 -7.09 3.45 2.64
C ILE A 129 -7.01 2.93 4.06
N TRP A 130 -6.45 1.74 4.24
CA TRP A 130 -6.11 1.19 5.53
C TRP A 130 -4.59 1.23 5.67
N LEU A 131 -4.11 1.80 6.78
CA LEU A 131 -2.69 1.81 7.14
C LEU A 131 -2.55 1.13 8.49
N PHE A 132 -1.61 0.21 8.56
CA PHE A 132 -1.21 -0.51 9.76
C PHE A 132 0.25 -0.23 10.06
N TRP A 133 0.60 -0.17 11.33
CA TRP A 133 2.00 -0.07 11.78
C TRP A 133 2.12 -0.60 13.21
N SER A 134 3.34 -0.87 13.64
CA SER A 134 3.65 -1.16 15.03
C SER A 134 4.08 0.12 15.73
N ALA A 135 3.50 0.39 16.91
CA ALA A 135 3.89 1.52 17.73
C ALA A 135 4.26 1.08 19.15
N ASP A 136 5.38 1.60 19.67
CA ASP A 136 5.79 1.45 21.07
C ASP A 136 5.45 2.72 21.86
N LEU A 137 4.55 2.61 22.84
CA LEU A 137 4.11 3.71 23.69
C LEU A 137 4.89 3.81 25.02
N GLY A 138 6.05 3.14 25.12
CA GLY A 138 6.92 3.12 26.31
C GLY A 138 6.89 1.80 27.08
N GLU A 139 6.31 0.74 26.52
CA GLU A 139 6.22 -0.58 27.12
C GLU A 139 6.58 -1.66 26.09
N LEU A 140 5.59 -2.15 25.35
CA LEU A 140 5.73 -3.13 24.29
C LEU A 140 5.08 -2.57 23.03
N ALA A 141 5.63 -2.95 21.87
CA ALA A 141 5.06 -2.57 20.60
C ALA A 141 3.70 -3.26 20.39
N ASP A 142 2.66 -2.50 20.05
CA ASP A 142 1.38 -3.02 19.58
C ASP A 142 1.17 -2.70 18.11
N VAL A 143 0.24 -3.40 17.45
CA VAL A 143 -0.19 -3.02 16.09
C VAL A 143 -1.36 -2.06 16.15
N TYR A 144 -1.21 -0.92 15.47
CA TYR A 144 -2.24 0.11 15.28
C TYR A 144 -2.71 0.18 13.84
N LEU A 145 -3.92 0.72 13.65
CA LEU A 145 -4.50 1.00 12.36
C LEU A 145 -5.12 2.40 12.30
N VAL A 146 -5.13 2.98 11.10
CA VAL A 146 -6.00 4.10 10.74
C VAL A 146 -6.65 3.84 9.39
N ARG A 147 -7.82 4.45 9.20
CA ARG A 147 -8.61 4.34 7.99
C ARG A 147 -8.86 5.72 7.41
N ARG A 148 -8.62 5.91 6.12
CA ARG A 148 -9.05 7.11 5.39
C ARG A 148 -10.34 6.83 4.67
N SER A 149 -11.37 7.61 4.95
CA SER A 149 -12.61 7.68 4.17
C SER A 149 -12.75 9.08 3.55
N LYS A 150 -13.92 9.35 2.95
CA LYS A 150 -14.27 10.69 2.44
C LYS A 150 -14.30 11.75 3.54
N GLN A 151 -14.52 11.35 4.79
CA GLN A 151 -14.57 12.22 5.96
C GLN A 151 -13.19 12.55 6.54
N GLY A 152 -12.12 11.90 6.05
CA GLY A 152 -10.76 12.08 6.57
C GLY A 152 -10.18 10.79 7.14
N TRP A 153 -9.15 10.94 7.96
CA TRP A 153 -8.52 9.83 8.68
C TRP A 153 -9.25 9.57 9.99
N SER A 154 -9.39 8.31 10.37
CA SER A 154 -9.77 7.94 11.74
C SER A 154 -8.60 8.20 12.70
N GLU A 155 -8.92 8.25 13.99
CA GLU A 155 -7.91 8.14 15.04
C GLU A 155 -7.23 6.74 15.00
N PRO A 156 -5.98 6.62 15.50
CA PRO A 156 -5.32 5.34 15.66
C PRO A 156 -6.08 4.40 16.59
N GLU A 157 -6.27 3.15 16.15
CA GLU A 157 -6.93 2.08 16.93
C GLU A 157 -6.01 0.86 17.02
N ARG A 158 -5.89 0.26 18.20
CA ARG A 158 -5.15 -1.01 18.38
C ARG A 158 -5.89 -2.16 17.68
N VAL A 159 -5.16 -2.98 16.93
CA VAL A 159 -5.71 -4.09 16.15
C VAL A 159 -6.13 -5.29 17.02
N HIS A 160 -5.54 -5.46 18.20
CA HIS A 160 -5.82 -6.58 19.10
C HIS A 160 -6.18 -6.08 20.51
N GLY A 161 -6.69 -6.99 21.35
CA GLY A 161 -6.85 -6.72 22.78
C GLY A 161 -5.49 -6.55 23.46
N SER A 162 -5.47 -5.91 24.63
CA SER A 162 -4.26 -5.78 25.44
C SER A 162 -3.63 -7.14 25.75
N ASN A 163 -2.31 -7.23 25.68
CA ASN A 163 -1.52 -8.38 26.07
C ASN A 163 -0.18 -7.93 26.67
N GLN A 164 0.71 -8.87 27.00
CA GLN A 164 2.03 -8.58 27.61
C GLN A 164 3.17 -9.07 26.71
N VAL A 165 3.00 -8.98 25.39
CA VAL A 165 3.99 -9.43 24.42
C VAL A 165 4.10 -8.41 23.27
N PRO A 166 5.26 -8.26 22.64
CA PRO A 166 5.38 -7.38 21.48
C PRO A 166 4.65 -7.97 20.26
N ASP A 167 3.88 -7.11 19.60
CA ASP A 167 3.17 -7.35 18.34
C ASP A 167 3.73 -6.44 17.24
N ILE A 168 4.44 -7.04 16.29
CA ILE A 168 5.28 -6.31 15.32
C ILE A 168 5.02 -6.70 13.87
N ARG A 169 5.45 -5.84 12.95
CA ARG A 169 5.51 -6.12 11.49
C ARG A 169 4.16 -6.53 10.90
N PRO A 170 3.14 -5.66 10.98
CA PRO A 170 1.88 -5.94 10.30
C PRO A 170 2.10 -6.08 8.79
N GLN A 171 1.33 -6.97 8.19
CA GLN A 171 1.23 -7.19 6.76
C GLN A 171 -0.24 -7.26 6.42
N VAL A 172 -0.69 -6.46 5.47
CA VAL A 172 -2.11 -6.42 5.08
C VAL A 172 -2.32 -6.82 3.62
N GLU A 173 -3.42 -7.52 3.38
CA GLU A 173 -3.93 -7.83 2.06
C GLU A 173 -5.47 -7.84 2.06
N LEU A 174 -6.08 -7.88 0.87
CA LEU A 174 -7.50 -8.18 0.73
C LEU A 174 -7.71 -9.68 0.52
N ASP A 175 -8.69 -10.27 1.20
CA ASP A 175 -9.14 -11.62 0.89
C ASP A 175 -10.03 -11.66 -0.37
N GLN A 176 -10.48 -12.86 -0.75
CA GLN A 176 -11.31 -13.07 -1.94
C GLN A 176 -12.68 -12.37 -1.86
N ASP A 177 -13.20 -12.18 -0.65
CA ASP A 177 -14.43 -11.46 -0.39
C ASP A 177 -14.21 -9.95 -0.33
N GLY A 178 -12.96 -9.51 -0.31
CA GLY A 178 -12.56 -8.10 -0.22
C GLY A 178 -12.47 -7.58 1.21
N ASN A 179 -12.51 -8.47 2.20
CA ASN A 179 -12.23 -8.09 3.58
C ASN A 179 -10.75 -7.76 3.73
N VAL A 180 -10.44 -6.90 4.70
CA VAL A 180 -9.06 -6.55 5.01
C VAL A 180 -8.51 -7.59 6.00
N LEU A 181 -7.53 -8.38 5.56
CA LEU A 181 -6.81 -9.33 6.40
C LEU A 181 -5.48 -8.71 6.81
N VAL A 182 -5.27 -8.52 8.11
CA VAL A 182 -3.96 -8.13 8.64
C VAL A 182 -3.36 -9.29 9.43
N ASN A 183 -2.10 -9.60 9.12
CA ASN A 183 -1.27 -10.54 9.85
C ASN A 183 -0.15 -9.77 10.57
N TRP A 184 0.29 -10.22 11.73
CA TRP A 184 1.44 -9.64 12.45
C TRP A 184 2.19 -10.71 13.24
N GLN A 185 3.38 -10.38 13.72
CA GLN A 185 4.21 -11.26 14.55
C GLN A 185 3.98 -10.95 16.02
N SER A 186 3.45 -11.90 16.77
CA SER A 186 3.24 -11.83 18.22
C SER A 186 4.22 -12.74 18.94
N TYR A 187 4.93 -12.27 19.96
CA TYR A 187 5.85 -13.12 20.71
C TYR A 187 5.11 -14.12 21.60
N SER A 188 5.47 -15.40 21.52
CA SER A 188 4.94 -16.42 22.42
C SER A 188 5.98 -16.74 23.51
N MET A 189 5.64 -16.44 24.76
CA MET A 189 6.49 -16.81 25.91
C MET A 189 6.67 -18.32 26.06
N VAL A 190 5.65 -19.11 25.69
CA VAL A 190 5.69 -20.59 25.75
C VAL A 190 6.62 -21.15 24.68
N ALA A 191 6.52 -20.64 23.44
CA ALA A 191 7.32 -21.14 22.34
C ALA A 191 8.71 -20.49 22.24
N GLY A 192 8.97 -19.41 22.99
CA GLY A 192 10.21 -18.64 22.94
C GLY A 192 10.47 -17.99 21.58
N ARG A 193 9.43 -17.74 20.78
CA ARG A 193 9.53 -17.22 19.41
C ARG A 193 8.28 -16.45 18.99
N TYR A 194 8.42 -15.68 17.92
CA TYR A 194 7.29 -15.02 17.26
C TYR A 194 6.41 -16.02 16.51
N LEU A 195 5.10 -15.86 16.65
CA LEU A 195 4.06 -16.58 15.92
C LEU A 195 3.23 -15.58 15.11
N THR A 196 2.66 -16.03 14.00
CA THR A 196 1.76 -15.20 13.21
C THR A 196 0.38 -15.15 13.87
N SER A 197 -0.08 -13.94 14.16
CA SER A 197 -1.45 -13.63 14.56
C SER A 197 -2.16 -12.88 13.44
N ASN A 198 -3.49 -12.89 13.43
CA ASN A 198 -4.26 -12.23 12.39
C ASN A 198 -5.60 -11.67 12.87
N ARG A 199 -6.13 -10.72 12.10
CA ARG A 199 -7.49 -10.16 12.26
C ARG A 199 -8.08 -9.89 10.89
N VAL A 200 -9.35 -10.21 10.73
CA VAL A 200 -10.14 -9.90 9.54
C VAL A 200 -11.12 -8.79 9.85
N PHE A 201 -11.08 -7.71 9.07
CA PHE A 201 -12.08 -6.65 9.09
C PHE A 201 -13.09 -6.88 7.97
N LYS A 202 -14.27 -7.37 8.35
CA LYS A 202 -15.38 -7.55 7.41
C LYS A 202 -15.86 -6.19 6.93
N LEU A 203 -16.02 -6.05 5.62
CA LEU A 203 -16.63 -4.84 5.05
C LEU A 203 -18.16 -5.01 5.03
N GLU A 204 -18.88 -4.02 5.53
CA GLU A 204 -20.34 -3.98 5.43
C GLU A 204 -20.75 -3.82 3.94
N ASN A 205 -21.81 -4.53 3.53
CA ASN A 205 -22.25 -4.78 2.14
C ASN A 205 -21.45 -5.83 1.36
N PRO A 206 -21.72 -7.14 1.57
CA PRO A 206 -21.43 -8.13 0.54
C PRO A 206 -22.19 -7.75 -0.73
N LEU A 207 -21.44 -7.62 -1.83
CA LEU A 207 -21.85 -7.40 -3.22
C LEU A 207 -23.35 -7.57 -3.50
N GLN A 208 -24.10 -6.47 -3.66
CA GLN A 208 -25.43 -6.57 -4.28
C GLN A 208 -25.37 -6.75 -5.81
N ASN A 209 -24.23 -6.47 -6.45
CA ASN A 209 -24.08 -6.61 -7.90
C ASN A 209 -22.70 -7.14 -8.29
N GLY A 210 -22.58 -8.47 -8.36
CA GLY A 210 -21.75 -9.15 -9.36
C GLY A 210 -20.31 -8.69 -9.52
N TYR A 211 -19.55 -8.49 -8.43
CA TYR A 211 -18.09 -8.54 -8.54
C TYR A 211 -17.74 -9.98 -8.89
N LYS A 212 -17.64 -10.26 -10.18
CA LYS A 212 -16.89 -11.40 -10.65
C LYS A 212 -15.46 -11.08 -10.24
N SER A 213 -14.95 -11.79 -9.24
CA SER A 213 -13.50 -11.91 -9.09
C SER A 213 -12.98 -12.21 -10.49
N GLY A 214 -12.21 -11.30 -11.09
CA GLY A 214 -11.37 -11.72 -12.20
C GLY A 214 -10.69 -12.99 -11.72
N THR A 215 -10.79 -14.07 -12.48
CA THR A 215 -10.08 -15.31 -12.11
C THR A 215 -8.65 -14.92 -11.79
N ARG A 216 -8.06 -15.53 -10.75
CA ARG A 216 -6.72 -15.25 -10.23
C ARG A 216 -5.66 -15.04 -11.33
N GLU A 217 -5.84 -15.67 -12.49
CA GLU A 217 -5.03 -15.55 -13.71
C GLU A 217 -5.09 -14.21 -14.46
N GLN A 218 -6.13 -13.38 -14.32
CA GLN A 218 -6.33 -12.23 -15.22
C GLN A 218 -5.69 -10.91 -14.78
N VAL A 219 -5.19 -10.75 -13.55
CA VAL A 219 -4.70 -9.43 -13.07
C VAL A 219 -3.46 -9.50 -12.14
N GLU A 220 -3.01 -10.68 -11.70
CA GLU A 220 -1.78 -10.78 -10.90
C GLU A 220 -0.55 -10.75 -11.82
N MET A 221 0.00 -9.57 -12.09
CA MET A 221 1.42 -9.49 -12.42
C MET A 221 2.19 -9.96 -11.18
N SER A 222 2.63 -11.22 -11.21
CA SER A 222 3.59 -11.70 -10.22
C SER A 222 4.94 -11.04 -10.49
N ILE A 223 5.56 -10.51 -9.44
CA ILE A 223 6.94 -9.99 -9.47
C ILE A 223 7.90 -10.98 -10.11
N GLY A 224 7.64 -12.28 -9.96
CA GLY A 224 8.49 -13.34 -10.52
C GLY A 224 8.75 -13.21 -12.02
N ASN A 225 7.93 -12.45 -12.76
CA ASN A 225 8.09 -12.23 -14.19
C ASN A 225 8.78 -10.91 -14.56
N ILE A 226 9.01 -10.00 -13.61
CA ILE A 226 9.70 -8.73 -13.87
C ILE A 226 11.13 -8.85 -13.35
N ALA A 227 12.10 -8.83 -14.28
CA ALA A 227 13.50 -8.80 -13.92
C ALA A 227 13.79 -7.55 -13.08
N LEU A 228 14.37 -7.74 -11.89
CA LEU A 228 14.76 -6.62 -11.04
C LEU A 228 15.94 -5.88 -11.68
N PRO A 229 15.98 -4.55 -11.61
CA PRO A 229 17.05 -3.79 -12.25
C PRO A 229 18.39 -3.99 -11.54
N GLU A 230 19.48 -4.04 -12.32
CA GLU A 230 20.83 -4.26 -11.82
C GLU A 230 21.32 -3.12 -10.91
N PHE A 231 20.79 -1.90 -11.10
CA PHE A 231 21.15 -0.73 -10.29
C PHE A 231 20.68 -0.81 -8.85
N LEU A 232 19.79 -1.76 -8.50
CA LEU A 232 19.35 -1.91 -7.12
C LEU A 232 20.55 -2.28 -6.24
N PRO A 233 20.86 -1.47 -5.20
CA PRO A 233 21.96 -1.80 -4.32
C PRO A 233 21.67 -3.12 -3.60
N ASN A 234 22.72 -3.86 -3.28
CA ASN A 234 22.57 -5.07 -2.47
C ASN A 234 22.02 -4.68 -1.09
N ASN A 235 21.15 -5.52 -0.52
CA ASN A 235 20.61 -5.37 0.84
C ASN A 235 19.73 -4.13 1.08
N VAL A 236 19.11 -3.56 0.05
CA VAL A 236 18.11 -2.50 0.24
C VAL A 236 16.73 -3.06 0.56
N VAL A 237 15.93 -2.27 1.27
CA VAL A 237 14.49 -2.53 1.34
C VAL A 237 13.87 -1.88 0.11
N ALA A 238 13.33 -2.70 -0.79
CA ALA A 238 12.57 -2.21 -1.93
C ALA A 238 11.11 -2.64 -1.86
N LEU A 239 10.26 -1.83 -2.45
CA LEU A 239 8.83 -1.99 -2.58
C LEU A 239 8.50 -1.91 -4.06
N ALA A 240 8.04 -3.02 -4.63
CA ALA A 240 7.45 -3.01 -5.95
C ALA A 240 5.96 -2.69 -5.81
N HIS A 241 5.48 -1.70 -6.54
CA HIS A 241 4.12 -1.19 -6.52
C HIS A 241 3.44 -1.40 -7.88
N TYR A 242 2.26 -1.98 -7.82
CA TYR A 242 1.41 -2.38 -8.94
C TYR A 242 0.08 -1.64 -8.79
N PRO A 243 -0.04 -0.42 -9.36
CA PRO A 243 -1.21 0.44 -9.12
C PRO A 243 -2.54 -0.21 -9.54
N PHE A 244 -2.49 -1.21 -10.45
CA PHE A 244 -3.67 -1.89 -10.96
C PHE A 244 -3.94 -3.26 -10.31
N ASN A 245 -3.03 -3.77 -9.46
CA ASN A 245 -3.26 -5.02 -8.73
C ASN A 245 -4.11 -4.75 -7.48
N ARG A 246 -5.36 -5.21 -7.49
CA ARG A 246 -6.33 -4.90 -6.44
C ARG A 246 -6.20 -5.75 -5.17
N LEU A 247 -5.58 -6.92 -5.25
CA LEU A 247 -5.42 -7.81 -4.09
C LEU A 247 -4.18 -7.45 -3.27
N ARG A 248 -3.09 -7.16 -4.00
CA ARG A 248 -1.81 -6.75 -3.42
C ARG A 248 -1.18 -5.67 -4.30
N GLN A 249 -1.33 -4.43 -3.87
CA GLN A 249 -0.79 -3.28 -4.60
C GLN A 249 0.72 -3.16 -4.44
N ALA A 250 1.28 -3.59 -3.32
CA ALA A 250 2.70 -3.47 -3.08
C ALA A 250 3.27 -4.73 -2.45
N GLU A 251 4.49 -5.07 -2.85
CA GLU A 251 5.21 -6.22 -2.32
C GLU A 251 6.65 -5.82 -2.00
N ARG A 252 7.06 -6.20 -0.79
CA ARG A 252 8.40 -5.96 -0.30
C ARG A 252 9.34 -7.00 -0.90
N LEU A 253 10.42 -6.53 -1.50
CA LEU A 253 11.44 -7.37 -2.09
C LEU A 253 12.53 -7.67 -1.06
N ASP A 254 12.70 -8.95 -0.73
CA ASP A 254 13.80 -9.41 0.11
C ASP A 254 14.95 -9.91 -0.78
N PHE A 255 16.01 -9.10 -0.89
CA PHE A 255 17.16 -9.37 -1.77
C PHE A 255 18.10 -10.49 -1.30
N ASN A 256 17.77 -11.17 -0.19
CA ASN A 256 18.49 -12.35 0.28
C ASN A 256 18.39 -13.56 -0.68
N ARG A 257 17.68 -13.43 -1.81
CA ARG A 257 17.53 -14.44 -2.87
C ARG A 257 18.23 -14.13 -4.20
N ARG A 258 19.34 -13.37 -4.21
CA ARG A 258 20.32 -13.57 -5.30
C ARG A 258 21.03 -14.90 -5.06
N THR A 259 20.32 -16.02 -5.26
CA THR A 259 20.99 -17.30 -5.46
C THR A 259 21.84 -17.15 -6.72
N ALA A 260 23.09 -17.57 -6.60
CA ALA A 260 24.10 -17.66 -7.65
C ALA A 260 23.54 -18.23 -8.98
N PRO A 261 24.18 -17.90 -10.12
CA PRO A 261 23.74 -18.32 -11.46
C PRO A 261 23.46 -19.82 -11.59
#